data_AF-A0A7T5RFV4-F1
#
_entry.id   AF-A0A7T5RFV4-F1
#
_cell.length_a   1.000
_cell.length_b   1.000
_cell.length_c   1.000
_cell.angle_alpha   90.00
_cell.angle_beta   90.00
_cell.angle_gamma   90.00
#
_symmetry.space_group_name_H-M   'P 1'
#
loop_
_entity.id
_entity.type
_entity.pdbx_description
1 polymer ?
#
loop_
_entity_poly.entity_id
_entity_poly.type
_entity_poly.pdbx_seq_one_letter_code
_entity_poly.pdbx_strand_id
1 'polypeptide(L)' 'MCGRYGLVDTSKLRDLYDIDNPQDLSSLEPRYNIAPSQWLPVITRNGKNHVQIMRWN' A
#
# COMPACT_ATOMS: atom_id res chain seq x y z
N MET A 1 -15.44 3.71 -13.28
CA MET A 1 -14.42 4.43 -12.49
C MET A 1 -14.52 3.93 -11.05
N CYS A 2 -13.50 3.23 -10.54
CA CYS A 2 -13.49 2.75 -9.15
C CYS A 2 -13.10 3.92 -8.22
N GLY A 3 -14.08 4.58 -7.61
CA GLY A 3 -13.84 5.73 -6.72
C GLY A 3 -13.56 5.35 -5.27
N ARG A 4 -13.68 4.07 -4.90
CA ARG A 4 -13.43 3.54 -3.55
C ARG A 4 -12.95 2.10 -3.61
N TYR A 5 -12.12 1.72 -2.64
CA TYR A 5 -11.69 0.35 -2.44
C TYR A 5 -11.30 0.07 -0.98
N GLY A 6 -11.13 -1.21 -0.66
CA GLY A 6 -10.65 -1.67 0.65
C GLY A 6 -9.21 -2.18 0.58
N LEU A 7 -8.41 -1.83 1.58
CA LEU A 7 -7.13 -2.46 1.90
C LEU A 7 -7.34 -3.31 3.15
N VAL A 8 -7.52 -4.63 2.98
CA VAL A 8 -8.13 -5.48 4.03
C VAL A 8 -7.14 -6.37 4.75
N ASP A 9 -6.18 -6.94 4.02
CA ASP A 9 -5.15 -7.83 4.57
C ASP A 9 -3.77 -7.30 4.17
N THR A 10 -3.13 -6.58 5.09
CA THR A 10 -1.80 -6.00 4.89
C THR A 10 -0.67 -6.97 5.27
N SER A 11 -0.99 -8.05 6.00
CA SER A 11 -0.01 -8.99 6.55
C SER A 11 0.75 -9.78 5.48
N LYS A 12 0.10 -10.05 4.35
CA LYS A 12 0.66 -10.84 3.24
C LYS A 12 1.37 -10.01 2.18
N LEU A 13 1.30 -8.67 2.25
CA LEU A 13 1.82 -7.80 1.20
C LEU A 13 3.33 -7.99 0.99
N ARG A 14 4.07 -8.22 2.08
CA ARG A 14 5.51 -8.47 2.00
C ARG A 14 5.82 -9.68 1.12
N ASP A 15 5.19 -10.81 1.40
CA ASP A 15 5.48 -12.09 0.75
C ASP A 15 4.92 -12.13 -0.68
N LEU A 16 3.76 -11.52 -0.91
CA LEU A 16 3.15 -11.44 -2.23
C LEU A 16 3.96 -10.60 -3.22
N TYR A 17 4.69 -9.60 -2.73
CA TYR A 17 5.35 -8.60 -3.57
C TYR A 17 6.87 -8.48 -3.35
N ASP A 18 7.50 -9.35 -2.57
CA ASP A 18 8.96 -9.36 -2.32
C ASP A 18 9.51 -7.96 -1.96
N ILE A 19 8.95 -7.36 -0.92
CA ILE A 19 9.22 -5.98 -0.51
C ILE A 19 10.50 -5.90 0.34
N ASP A 20 11.45 -5.04 -0.07
CA ASP A 20 12.77 -4.88 0.54
C ASP A 20 12.77 -3.95 1.78
N ASN A 21 11.73 -3.13 1.96
CA ASN A 21 11.53 -2.22 3.10
C ASN A 21 10.24 -2.54 3.90
N PRO A 22 10.12 -3.74 4.51
CA PRO A 22 8.88 -4.18 5.15
C PRO A 22 8.48 -3.34 6.38
N GLN A 23 9.38 -2.54 6.95
CA GLN A 23 9.05 -1.63 8.05
C GLN A 23 7.96 -0.61 7.68
N ASP A 24 7.84 -0.25 6.40
CA ASP A 24 6.81 0.69 5.95
C ASP A 24 5.43 0.03 5.83
N LEU A 25 5.37 -1.32 5.90
CA LEU A 25 4.12 -2.08 5.96
C LEU A 25 3.62 -2.30 7.39
N SER A 26 4.49 -2.27 8.40
CA SER A 26 4.11 -2.64 9.77
C SER A 26 3.16 -1.64 10.44
N SER A 27 3.07 -0.42 9.89
CA SER A 27 2.13 0.63 10.32
C SER A 27 0.83 0.66 9.48
N LEU A 28 0.68 -0.25 8.51
CA LEU A 28 -0.50 -0.28 7.65
C LEU A 28 -1.65 -1.03 8.31
N GLU A 29 -2.55 -0.25 8.89
CA GLU A 29 -3.84 -0.73 9.35
C GLU A 29 -4.81 -1.00 8.18
N PRO A 30 -5.70 -2.01 8.30
CA PRO A 30 -6.79 -2.21 7.35
C PRO A 30 -7.66 -0.96 7.17
N ARG A 31 -8.02 -0.66 5.92
CA ARG A 31 -8.87 0.48 5.54
C ARG A 31 -9.96 0.02 4.58
N TYR A 32 -11.19 -0.08 5.06
CA TYR A 32 -12.33 -0.61 4.30
C TYR A 32 -12.98 0.40 3.33
N ASN A 33 -12.61 1.68 3.41
CA ASN A 33 -13.25 2.76 2.66
C ASN A 33 -12.24 3.82 2.20
N ILE A 34 -11.28 3.42 1.37
CA ILE A 34 -10.30 4.33 0.78
C ILE A 34 -10.97 5.17 -0.30
N ALA A 35 -10.65 6.46 -0.35
CA ALA A 35 -11.18 7.43 -1.30
C ALA A 35 -10.05 8.32 -1.89
N PRO A 36 -10.31 9.02 -3.01
CA PRO A 36 -9.38 10.02 -3.56
C PRO A 36 -8.95 11.07 -2.53
N SER A 37 -7.83 11.72 -2.81
CA SER A 37 -7.08 12.64 -1.94
C SER A 37 -6.42 12.03 -0.70
N GLN A 38 -6.58 10.73 -0.44
CA GLN A 38 -5.95 10.08 0.72
C GLN A 38 -4.50 9.65 0.43
N TRP A 39 -3.66 9.68 1.46
CA TRP A 39 -2.31 9.12 1.44
C TRP A 39 -2.35 7.61 1.66
N LEU A 40 -1.72 6.87 0.75
CA LEU A 40 -1.86 5.43 0.63
C LEU A 40 -0.51 4.80 0.29
N PRO A 41 -0.27 3.56 0.75
CA PRO A 41 0.91 2.81 0.36
C PRO A 41 0.82 2.42 -1.11
N VAL A 42 1.90 2.65 -1.84
CA VAL A 42 2.10 2.26 -3.23
C VAL A 42 3.41 1.48 -3.32
N ILE A 43 3.36 0.32 -3.95
CA ILE A 43 4.56 -0.46 -4.23
C ILE A 43 5.16 0.06 -5.52
N THR A 44 6.36 0.61 -5.45
CA THR A 44 7.14 1.08 -6.60
C THR A 44 8.39 0.23 -6.79
N ARG A 45 8.93 0.24 -8.01
CA ARG A 45 10.14 -0.52 -8.34
C ARG A 45 11.21 0.39 -8.94
N ASN A 46 12.37 0.42 -8.29
CA ASN A 46 13.60 1.01 -8.82
C ASN A 46 14.77 0.09 -8.43
N GLY A 47 14.82 -1.08 -9.09
CA GLY A 47 15.62 -2.23 -8.65
C GLY A 47 14.74 -3.27 -7.95
N LYS A 48 14.60 -3.15 -6.63
CA LYS A 48 13.70 -3.98 -5.80
C LYS A 48 12.36 -3.30 -5.52
N ASN A 49 11.35 -4.09 -5.20
CA ASN A 49 10.05 -3.60 -4.80
C ASN A 49 10.16 -2.94 -3.43
N HIS A 50 9.63 -1.74 -3.31
CA HIS A 50 9.59 -1.01 -2.06
C HIS A 50 8.30 -0.21 -1.94
N VAL A 51 7.89 0.03 -0.70
CA VAL A 51 6.67 0.79 -0.38
C VAL A 51 7.01 2.26 -0.28
N GLN A 52 6.15 3.10 -0.85
CA GLN A 52 6.17 4.55 -0.72
C GLN A 52 4.76 5.05 -0.40
N ILE A 53 4.64 6.12 0.38
CA ILE A 53 3.36 6.78 0.65
C ILE A 53 3.10 7.83 -0.44
N MET A 54 2.00 7.69 -1.16
CA MET A 54 1.59 8.60 -2.23
C MET A 54 0.15 9.08 -2.02
N ARG A 55 -0.17 10.26 -2.57
CA ARG A 55 -1.53 10.79 -2.56
C ARG A 55 -2.29 10.28 -3.78
N TRP A 56 -3.42 9.63 -3.58
CA TRP A 56 -4.30 9.25 -4.69
C TRP A 56 -5.05 10.48 -5.21
N ASN A 57 -4.81 10.87 -6.46
CA ASN A 57 -5.56 11.94 -7.14
C ASN A 57 -6.88 11.41 -7.71
#